data_AF-A0A0H3HL23-F1
#
_entry.id   AF-A0A0H3HL23-F1
#
_cell.length_a   1.000
_cell.length_b   1.000
_cell.length_c   1.000
_cell.angle_alpha   90.00
_cell.angle_beta   90.00
_cell.angle_gamma   90.00
#
_symmetry.space_group_name_H-M   'P 1'
#
loop_
_entity.id
_entity.type
_entity.pdbx_description
1 polymer ?
#
loop_
_entity_poly.entity_id
_entity_poly.type
_entity_poly.pdbx_seq_one_letter_code
_entity_poly.pdbx_strand_id
1 'polypeptide(L)'
;MCGVPVSYDFLGIFDTVASVGIAQSAAATLFDGHGGWGRKELMAVPHYVRRCVHMVAAHEPRGSFPLDLIDCSMDGREEIVYPGVHSDVGGGYGPGEQGRGRDDADKLSQVPLLDMYREARKAGVPLDINGPGIGADVIAAFKVSAGLKQAFAAYVKKSENYYYEKDHGTPGLMRCHYGLYLRWRKMRLKDMHAQPSFKAAQARYPQDAADLDSANAELKEEWNDLLEVEKAGGPTITRYVEKFVTKWASENPKTAAVVSTSLLPAAVAAEVFVPGVSAATVLFGDKVVKLVQAQLKEKWEQWLQVRSDWNMGPPEPAISALYDNYMHDSRAWFKPLGDDDDVWNHRQIQELKAKQASFERAHAAWKKRVEMGMPSPLQVTQAMGVGSTGWGPVGGLPPEPEPRSPLTAQQADLLKRYDAAMQSAKQARAAKDPNAPTDSAVLTDPKVTGGLALQTSGREFYFLWGFLRWRTVFVNGVRWDQPRVPTVQEEMEGMRMQMQRQVDMKGIGVLFQ
;
A
#
# COMPACT_ATOMS: atom_id res chain seq x y z
N MET A 1 6.17 27.64 32.83
CA MET A 1 4.83 28.12 32.42
C MET A 1 4.15 28.78 33.61
N CYS A 2 3.66 30.02 33.48
CA CYS A 2 2.95 30.74 34.54
C CYS A 2 3.68 30.77 35.90
N GLY A 3 5.00 30.99 35.91
CA GLY A 3 5.82 31.01 37.14
C GLY A 3 6.25 29.64 37.68
N VAL A 4 5.75 28.54 37.10
CA VAL A 4 6.18 27.17 37.44
C VAL A 4 7.31 26.74 36.50
N PRO A 5 8.48 26.29 37.01
CA PRO A 5 9.51 25.65 36.21
C PRO A 5 8.95 24.38 35.55
N VAL A 6 9.16 24.25 34.24
CA VAL A 6 8.73 23.08 33.46
C VAL A 6 9.96 22.46 32.83
N SER A 7 10.17 21.18 33.07
CA SER A 7 11.16 20.34 32.37
C SER A 7 10.45 19.37 31.43
N TYR A 8 11.13 19.03 30.34
CA TYR A 8 10.72 17.94 29.45
C TYR A 8 11.74 16.82 29.61
N ASP A 9 11.48 15.90 30.53
CA ASP A 9 12.47 14.90 30.92
C ASP A 9 12.61 13.76 29.90
N PHE A 10 11.53 13.43 29.18
CA PHE A 10 11.53 12.36 28.19
C PHE A 10 10.62 12.68 26.98
N LEU A 11 11.12 12.44 25.77
CA LEU A 11 10.36 12.40 24.53
C LEU A 11 10.60 11.05 23.85
N GLY A 12 9.57 10.20 23.84
CA GLY A 12 9.57 8.94 23.10
C GLY A 12 8.75 9.08 21.83
N ILE A 13 9.35 8.84 20.67
CA ILE A 13 8.69 8.93 19.36
C ILE A 13 8.96 7.68 18.53
N PHE A 14 7.98 7.32 17.69
CA PHE A 14 8.05 6.16 16.80
C PHE A 14 7.85 6.63 15.37
N ASP A 15 8.83 6.31 14.52
CA ASP A 15 8.77 6.37 13.05
C ASP A 15 8.09 7.62 12.48
N THR A 16 8.45 8.81 13.00
CA THR A 16 7.92 10.12 12.62
C THR A 16 7.75 10.31 11.11
N VAL A 17 6.53 10.66 10.69
CA VAL A 17 6.17 11.02 9.32
C VAL A 17 5.48 12.39 9.34
N ALA A 18 6.10 13.42 8.75
CA ALA A 18 5.53 14.77 8.74
C ALA A 18 4.90 15.21 7.40
N SER A 19 4.74 14.27 6.45
CA SER A 19 4.15 14.56 5.14
C SER A 19 2.62 14.47 5.10
N VAL A 20 1.98 15.20 4.18
CA VAL A 20 0.52 15.17 3.96
C VAL A 20 0.13 14.18 2.85
N GLY A 21 -0.07 12.91 3.17
CA GLY A 21 -0.70 11.91 2.27
C GLY A 21 -0.03 11.77 0.89
N ILE A 22 -0.83 11.51 -0.16
CA ILE A 22 -0.38 11.31 -1.56
C ILE A 22 0.39 12.53 -2.12
N ALA A 23 0.41 13.68 -1.44
CA ALA A 23 1.11 14.88 -1.92
C ALA A 23 2.61 14.66 -2.14
N GLN A 24 3.26 13.83 -1.32
CA GLN A 24 4.66 13.44 -1.53
C GLN A 24 4.81 12.52 -2.75
N SER A 25 3.90 11.53 -2.88
CA SER A 25 3.88 10.62 -4.03
C SER A 25 3.67 11.41 -5.33
N ALA A 26 2.72 12.34 -5.39
CA ALA A 26 2.39 13.10 -6.59
C ALA A 26 3.39 14.18 -7.01
N ALA A 27 4.23 14.67 -6.09
CA ALA A 27 4.98 15.90 -6.31
C ALA A 27 6.32 16.01 -5.56
N ALA A 28 7.02 14.89 -5.28
CA ALA A 28 8.33 14.89 -4.61
C ALA A 28 9.39 15.82 -5.25
N THR A 29 9.22 16.19 -6.52
CA THR A 29 10.08 17.14 -7.26
C THR A 29 9.62 18.60 -7.21
N LEU A 30 8.42 18.89 -6.69
CA LEU A 30 7.86 20.24 -6.58
C LEU A 30 7.58 20.67 -5.12
N PHE A 31 7.37 19.70 -4.22
CA PHE A 31 7.15 19.91 -2.80
C PHE A 31 7.89 18.81 -2.02
N ASP A 32 8.57 19.18 -0.94
CA ASP A 32 9.19 18.25 0.02
C ASP A 32 8.15 17.41 0.81
N GLY A 33 6.86 17.60 0.49
CA GLY A 33 5.67 16.98 1.08
C GLY A 33 5.36 17.39 2.51
N HIS A 34 6.19 18.25 3.10
CA HIS A 34 5.93 18.85 4.40
C HIS A 34 4.95 20.01 4.25
N GLY A 35 3.81 19.93 4.95
CA GLY A 35 2.95 21.10 5.10
C GLY A 35 3.68 22.24 5.83
N GLY A 36 3.07 23.43 5.94
CA GLY A 36 3.67 24.53 6.70
C GLY A 36 4.02 24.20 8.16
N TRP A 37 3.43 23.14 8.72
CA TRP A 37 3.68 22.59 10.06
C TRP A 37 4.80 21.55 10.12
N GLY A 38 5.21 20.97 8.98
CA GLY A 38 6.27 19.96 8.89
C GLY A 38 7.66 20.56 8.63
N ARG A 39 7.81 21.88 8.75
CA ARG A 39 9.11 22.53 8.50
C ARG A 39 10.16 22.05 9.50
N LYS A 40 11.42 22.02 9.06
CA LYS A 40 12.58 21.65 9.88
C LYS A 40 12.55 22.26 11.28
N GLU A 41 12.24 23.55 11.38
CA GLU A 41 12.26 24.28 12.65
C GLU A 41 11.18 23.79 13.63
N LEU A 42 10.09 23.24 13.12
CA LEU A 42 8.96 22.72 13.91
C LEU A 42 9.12 21.22 14.23
N MET A 43 9.89 20.50 13.42
CA MET A 43 10.19 19.07 13.62
C MET A 43 11.42 18.83 14.50
N ALA A 44 12.25 19.86 14.73
CA ALA A 44 13.43 19.74 15.57
C ALA A 44 13.07 19.43 17.04
N VAL A 45 13.72 18.43 17.61
CA VAL A 45 13.63 18.16 19.06
C VAL A 45 14.15 19.38 19.82
N PRO A 46 13.36 19.99 20.72
CA PRO A 46 13.81 21.16 21.46
C PRO A 46 15.01 20.85 22.36
N HIS A 47 15.93 21.82 22.50
CA HIS A 47 17.15 21.66 23.32
C HIS A 47 16.88 21.42 24.82
N TYR A 48 15.69 21.80 25.31
CA TYR A 48 15.29 21.60 26.70
C TYR A 48 14.72 20.20 26.98
N VAL A 49 14.60 19.34 25.96
CA VAL A 49 14.26 17.93 26.14
C VAL A 49 15.51 17.18 26.59
N ARG A 50 15.47 16.58 27.79
CA ARG A 50 16.66 15.95 28.41
C ARG A 50 17.01 14.59 27.79
N ARG A 51 15.99 13.81 27.42
CA ARG A 51 16.15 12.49 26.79
C ARG A 51 15.15 12.36 25.65
N CYS A 52 15.64 12.08 24.44
CA CYS A 52 14.83 11.75 23.30
C CYS A 52 15.22 10.37 22.77
N VAL A 53 14.24 9.50 22.56
CA VAL A 53 14.41 8.20 21.91
C VAL A 53 13.49 8.14 20.71
N HIS A 54 14.07 7.88 19.54
CA HIS A 54 13.33 7.73 18.29
C HIS A 54 13.52 6.33 17.74
N MET A 55 12.46 5.53 17.73
CA MET A 55 12.48 4.18 17.18
C MET A 55 11.94 4.20 15.75
N VAL A 56 12.72 3.72 14.78
CA VAL A 56 12.41 3.86 13.34
C VAL A 56 12.28 2.52 12.63
N ALA A 57 11.42 2.47 11.63
CA ALA A 57 11.13 1.26 10.86
C ALA A 57 12.10 1.07 9.69
N ALA A 58 12.84 -0.04 9.68
CA ALA A 58 13.83 -0.33 8.65
C ALA A 58 13.23 -0.66 7.28
N HIS A 59 11.97 -1.12 7.22
CA HIS A 59 11.43 -1.80 6.02
C HIS A 59 10.24 -1.09 5.36
N GLU A 60 9.90 0.12 5.78
CA GLU A 60 8.74 0.87 5.26
C GLU A 60 8.97 1.37 3.81
N PRO A 61 8.24 0.89 2.78
CA PRO A 61 8.52 1.22 1.39
C PRO A 61 7.63 2.33 0.80
N ARG A 62 6.55 2.76 1.49
CA ARG A 62 5.48 3.60 0.91
C ARG A 62 5.94 5.03 0.60
N GLY A 63 5.40 5.60 -0.50
CA GLY A 63 5.64 6.99 -0.92
C GLY A 63 5.11 8.00 0.06
N SER A 64 3.91 7.71 0.55
CA SER A 64 3.18 8.54 1.50
C SER A 64 3.75 8.53 2.93
N PHE A 65 4.85 7.80 3.20
CA PHE A 65 5.44 7.65 4.53
C PHE A 65 6.95 7.95 4.51
N PRO A 66 7.41 9.16 4.14
CA PRO A 66 8.79 9.56 4.38
C PRO A 66 9.13 9.52 5.88
N LEU A 67 10.41 9.35 6.22
CA LEU A 67 10.89 9.36 7.61
C LEU A 67 11.57 10.69 7.94
N ASP A 68 11.22 11.27 9.08
CA ASP A 68 11.91 12.42 9.66
C ASP A 68 12.77 11.98 10.85
N LEU A 69 14.09 11.96 10.65
CA LEU A 69 15.08 11.64 11.66
C LEU A 69 15.38 12.84 12.57
N ILE A 70 15.73 12.56 13.82
CA ILE A 70 16.11 13.55 14.81
C ILE A 70 17.58 13.92 14.71
N ASP A 71 17.92 15.11 15.20
CA ASP A 71 19.32 15.51 15.30
C ASP A 71 20.02 14.78 16.46
N CYS A 72 20.71 13.68 16.16
CA CYS A 72 21.48 12.90 17.14
C CYS A 72 22.85 13.52 17.50
N SER A 73 23.20 14.70 16.98
CA SER A 73 24.47 15.34 17.35
C SER A 73 24.47 15.96 18.75
N MET A 74 23.30 16.02 19.41
CA MET A 74 23.13 16.56 20.76
C MET A 74 23.00 15.44 21.80
N ASP A 75 23.53 15.68 23.00
CA ASP A 75 23.46 14.75 24.12
C ASP A 75 22.02 14.37 24.48
N GLY A 76 21.85 13.12 24.95
CA GLY A 76 20.55 12.60 25.38
C GLY A 76 19.62 12.19 24.24
N ARG A 77 20.08 12.15 22.99
CA ARG A 77 19.27 11.77 21.83
C ARG A 77 19.77 10.46 21.22
N GLU A 78 18.86 9.57 20.89
CA GLU A 78 19.19 8.28 20.30
C GLU A 78 18.14 7.84 19.28
N GLU A 79 18.63 7.29 18.18
CA GLU A 79 17.82 6.62 17.17
C GLU A 79 18.08 5.12 17.20
N ILE A 80 17.00 4.34 17.20
CA ILE A 80 17.06 2.88 17.26
C ILE A 80 16.30 2.32 16.06
N VAL A 81 17.00 1.58 15.21
CA VAL A 81 16.42 0.94 14.03
C VAL A 81 15.79 -0.40 14.43
N TYR A 82 14.50 -0.55 14.19
CA TYR A 82 13.75 -1.77 14.44
C TYR A 82 13.37 -2.48 13.14
N PRO A 83 13.33 -3.83 13.11
CA PRO A 83 12.71 -4.55 12.03
C PRO A 83 11.20 -4.27 11.97
N GLY A 84 10.61 -4.47 10.79
CA GLY A 84 9.24 -4.09 10.51
C GLY A 84 9.05 -2.85 9.63
N VAL A 85 7.79 -2.63 9.26
CA VAL A 85 7.25 -1.42 8.63
C VAL A 85 6.70 -0.44 9.69
N HIS A 86 6.12 0.69 9.29
CA HIS A 86 5.70 1.77 10.21
C HIS A 86 4.96 1.30 11.48
N SER A 87 3.87 0.53 11.32
CA SER A 87 3.05 0.04 12.44
C SER A 87 3.60 -1.22 13.13
N ASP A 88 4.61 -1.89 12.57
CA ASP A 88 5.38 -2.88 13.32
C ASP A 88 6.28 -2.23 14.37
N VAL A 89 6.56 -0.92 14.24
CA VAL A 89 7.33 -0.14 15.21
C VAL A 89 6.41 0.68 16.12
N GLY A 90 5.48 1.45 15.53
CA GLY A 90 4.56 2.30 16.30
C GLY A 90 3.37 1.57 16.93
N GLY A 91 3.08 0.35 16.50
CA GLY A 91 1.83 -0.35 16.81
C GLY A 91 0.69 0.06 15.87
N GLY A 92 -0.33 -0.80 15.76
CA GLY A 92 -1.51 -0.55 14.94
C GLY A 92 -2.08 -1.82 14.30
N TYR A 93 -1.23 -2.81 14.04
CA TYR A 93 -1.68 -4.11 13.57
C TYR A 93 -2.31 -4.94 14.68
N GLY A 94 -3.48 -5.51 14.41
CA GLY A 94 -4.15 -6.50 15.22
C GLY A 94 -3.54 -7.91 15.09
N PRO A 95 -3.84 -8.82 16.04
CA PRO A 95 -3.30 -10.17 16.03
C PRO A 95 -3.72 -11.00 14.81
N GLY A 96 -2.74 -11.57 14.11
CA GLY A 96 -2.93 -12.45 12.96
C GLY A 96 -3.20 -11.73 11.64
N GLU A 97 -3.26 -10.40 11.63
CA GLU A 97 -3.41 -9.61 10.41
C GLU A 97 -2.28 -9.94 9.44
N GLN A 98 -2.59 -10.08 8.16
CA GLN A 98 -1.70 -10.60 7.11
C GLN A 98 -1.05 -11.97 7.46
N GLY A 99 -1.63 -12.71 8.41
CA GLY A 99 -1.08 -13.95 8.93
C GLY A 99 0.17 -13.77 9.79
N ARG A 100 0.42 -12.56 10.30
CA ARG A 100 1.58 -12.19 11.13
C ARG A 100 1.16 -12.09 12.59
N GLY A 101 2.04 -12.52 13.48
CA GLY A 101 1.85 -12.40 14.93
C GLY A 101 0.47 -12.87 15.41
N ARG A 102 0.25 -14.19 15.46
CA ARG A 102 -1.09 -14.80 15.56
C ARG A 102 -1.88 -14.45 16.83
N ASP A 103 -1.17 -14.11 17.90
CA ASP A 103 -1.71 -13.65 19.17
C ASP A 103 -1.19 -12.26 19.54
N ASP A 104 -1.83 -11.60 20.51
CA ASP A 104 -1.47 -10.23 20.91
C ASP A 104 0.00 -10.09 21.35
N ALA A 105 0.52 -11.10 22.04
CA ALA A 105 1.92 -11.14 22.47
C ALA A 105 2.92 -11.43 21.33
N ASP A 106 2.45 -11.79 20.14
CA ASP A 106 3.27 -12.07 18.96
C ASP A 106 3.40 -10.86 18.02
N LYS A 107 2.72 -9.74 18.25
CA LYS A 107 2.87 -8.56 17.38
C LYS A 107 4.30 -8.03 17.47
N LEU A 108 4.94 -7.77 16.32
CA LEU A 108 6.33 -7.30 16.29
C LEU A 108 6.51 -6.00 17.08
N SER A 109 5.49 -5.13 17.10
CA SER A 109 5.44 -3.88 17.84
C SER A 109 5.54 -4.02 19.36
N GLN A 110 5.35 -5.22 19.91
CA GLN A 110 5.52 -5.44 21.35
C GLN A 110 6.98 -5.28 21.79
N VAL A 111 7.95 -5.48 20.89
CA VAL A 111 9.37 -5.28 21.19
C VAL A 111 9.68 -3.78 21.39
N PRO A 112 9.45 -2.88 20.41
CA PRO A 112 9.68 -1.44 20.59
C PRO A 112 8.77 -0.82 21.67
N LEU A 113 7.54 -1.32 21.87
CA LEU A 113 6.69 -0.92 23.00
C LEU A 113 7.39 -1.13 24.35
N LEU A 114 7.91 -2.35 24.59
CA LEU A 114 8.58 -2.67 25.85
C LEU A 114 9.90 -1.91 26.02
N ASP A 115 10.63 -1.69 24.93
CA ASP A 115 11.87 -0.94 24.99
C ASP A 115 11.60 0.53 25.31
N MET A 116 10.62 1.16 24.66
CA MET A 116 10.21 2.54 24.94
C MET A 116 9.69 2.70 26.38
N TYR A 117 8.91 1.74 26.87
CA TYR A 117 8.47 1.72 28.27
C TYR A 117 9.66 1.70 29.24
N ARG A 118 10.72 0.94 28.93
CA ARG A 118 11.94 0.90 29.76
C ARG A 118 12.71 2.21 29.66
N GLU A 119 12.88 2.77 28.47
CA GLU A 119 13.55 4.06 28.27
C GLU A 119 12.84 5.19 29.00
N ALA A 120 11.50 5.25 28.92
CA ALA A 120 10.68 6.21 29.65
C ALA A 120 10.89 6.08 31.18
N ARG A 121 10.87 4.85 31.72
CA ARG A 121 11.08 4.63 33.15
C ARG A 121 12.49 4.99 33.61
N LYS A 122 13.52 4.66 32.81
CA LYS A 122 14.91 5.08 33.09
C LYS A 122 15.04 6.60 33.13
N ALA A 123 14.27 7.30 32.30
CA ALA A 123 14.21 8.77 32.28
C ALA A 123 13.33 9.38 33.39
N GLY A 124 12.72 8.56 34.26
CA GLY A 124 11.93 9.03 35.40
C GLY A 124 10.44 9.23 35.13
N VAL A 125 9.92 8.79 33.97
CA VAL A 125 8.47 8.81 33.73
C VAL A 125 7.79 7.83 34.70
N PRO A 126 6.76 8.25 35.46
CA PRO A 126 6.16 7.46 36.53
C PRO A 126 5.21 6.39 36.00
N LEU A 127 5.75 5.47 35.20
CA LEU A 127 5.03 4.30 34.68
C LEU A 127 5.34 3.08 35.55
N ASP A 128 4.30 2.38 35.97
CA ASP A 128 4.40 1.05 36.58
C ASP A 128 3.22 0.18 36.12
N ILE A 129 3.50 -0.77 35.24
CA ILE A 129 2.51 -1.72 34.73
C ILE A 129 1.97 -2.67 35.80
N ASN A 130 2.69 -2.85 36.91
CA ASN A 130 2.21 -3.61 38.06
C ASN A 130 1.65 -2.69 39.15
N GLY A 131 1.45 -1.41 38.84
CA GLY A 131 0.96 -0.40 39.76
C GLY A 131 -0.51 -0.60 40.13
N PRO A 132 -0.97 0.06 41.21
CA PRO A 132 -2.36 -0.04 41.65
C PRO A 132 -3.31 0.52 40.59
N GLY A 133 -4.42 -0.19 40.34
CA GLY A 133 -5.46 0.23 39.40
C GLY A 133 -5.22 -0.15 37.94
N ILE A 134 -4.09 -0.80 37.61
CA ILE A 134 -3.84 -1.31 36.26
C ILE A 134 -4.61 -2.62 36.03
N GLY A 135 -5.44 -2.64 35.00
CA GLY A 135 -6.22 -3.81 34.61
C GLY A 135 -5.38 -4.95 34.02
N ALA A 136 -5.88 -6.18 34.14
CA ALA A 136 -5.19 -7.37 33.63
C ALA A 136 -5.02 -7.35 32.10
N ASP A 137 -5.90 -6.65 31.38
CA ASP A 137 -5.85 -6.38 29.96
C ASP A 137 -4.64 -5.52 29.58
N VAL A 138 -4.37 -4.45 30.32
CA VAL A 138 -3.19 -3.60 30.13
C VAL A 138 -1.90 -4.38 30.39
N ILE A 139 -1.87 -5.19 31.46
CA ILE A 139 -0.73 -6.07 31.75
C ILE A 139 -0.52 -7.07 30.61
N ALA A 140 -1.61 -7.64 30.08
CA ALA A 140 -1.54 -8.56 28.96
C ALA A 140 -1.02 -7.91 27.67
N ALA A 141 -1.40 -6.65 27.41
CA ALA A 141 -0.99 -5.87 26.24
C ALA A 141 0.52 -5.57 26.20
N PHE A 142 1.27 -5.79 27.27
CA PHE A 142 2.74 -5.65 27.30
C PHE A 142 3.48 -6.99 27.23
N LYS A 143 2.76 -8.11 27.06
CA LYS A 143 3.41 -9.42 26.93
C LYS A 143 4.07 -9.53 25.56
N VAL A 144 5.24 -10.17 25.57
CA VAL A 144 5.94 -10.63 24.36
C VAL A 144 6.07 -12.14 24.48
N SER A 145 5.64 -12.87 23.45
CA SER A 145 5.71 -14.32 23.42
C SER A 145 7.14 -14.83 23.39
N ALA A 146 7.34 -16.11 23.76
CA ALA A 146 8.65 -16.74 23.65
C ALA A 146 9.11 -16.84 22.18
N GLY A 147 8.18 -17.11 21.26
CA GLY A 147 8.47 -17.23 19.83
C GLY A 147 8.97 -15.92 19.22
N LEU A 148 8.29 -14.80 19.53
CA LEU A 148 8.72 -13.48 19.06
C LEU A 148 10.07 -13.09 19.65
N LYS A 149 10.30 -13.31 20.95
CA LYS A 149 11.63 -13.06 21.57
C LYS A 149 12.74 -13.82 20.87
N GLN A 150 12.52 -15.11 20.58
CA GLN A 150 13.52 -15.94 19.92
C GLN A 150 13.77 -15.49 18.48
N ALA A 151 12.72 -15.20 17.70
CA ALA A 151 12.84 -14.74 16.33
C ALA A 151 13.56 -13.38 16.24
N PHE A 152 13.19 -12.44 17.11
CA PHE A 152 13.82 -11.12 17.18
C PHE A 152 15.30 -11.21 17.58
N ALA A 153 15.63 -11.99 18.61
CA ALA A 153 17.03 -12.18 19.01
C ALA A 153 17.86 -12.87 17.92
N ALA A 154 17.28 -13.83 17.20
CA ALA A 154 17.95 -14.49 16.08
C ALA A 154 18.18 -13.53 14.90
N TYR A 155 17.22 -12.65 14.61
CA TYR A 155 17.38 -11.56 13.64
C TYR A 155 18.53 -10.64 14.03
N VAL A 156 18.49 -10.05 15.24
CA VAL A 156 19.53 -9.12 15.73
C VAL A 156 20.92 -9.76 15.66
N LYS A 157 21.06 -11.01 16.11
CA LYS A 157 22.33 -11.74 16.07
C LYS A 157 22.83 -11.97 14.64
N LYS A 158 21.95 -12.26 13.70
CA LYS A 158 22.34 -12.50 12.29
C LYS A 158 22.62 -11.20 11.55
N SER A 159 21.96 -10.11 11.92
CA SER A 159 22.13 -8.81 11.32
C SER A 159 23.20 -7.93 12.00
N GLU A 160 23.88 -8.40 13.05
CA GLU A 160 24.76 -7.56 13.90
C GLU A 160 25.88 -6.85 13.11
N ASN A 161 26.36 -7.46 12.02
CA ASN A 161 27.42 -6.93 11.17
C ASN A 161 26.90 -6.36 9.84
N TYR A 162 25.58 -6.32 9.64
CA TYR A 162 24.97 -5.74 8.45
C TYR A 162 24.88 -4.23 8.62
N TYR A 163 25.72 -3.51 7.88
CA TYR A 163 25.70 -2.06 7.82
C TYR A 163 26.12 -1.59 6.43
N TYR A 164 25.43 -0.59 5.90
CA TYR A 164 25.84 0.10 4.69
C TYR A 164 26.55 1.39 5.10
N GLU A 165 27.85 1.49 4.84
CA GLU A 165 28.70 2.65 5.16
C GLU A 165 28.48 3.18 6.58
N LYS A 166 29.21 2.63 7.58
CA LYS A 166 29.03 2.94 9.02
C LYS A 166 28.96 4.44 9.36
N ASP A 167 29.65 5.24 8.60
CA ASP A 167 29.73 6.69 8.78
C ASP A 167 28.41 7.42 8.41
N HIS A 168 27.45 6.73 7.77
CA HIS A 168 26.13 7.26 7.43
C HIS A 168 25.07 7.12 8.52
N GLY A 169 25.40 6.57 9.69
CA GLY A 169 24.48 6.52 10.84
C GLY A 169 23.17 5.78 10.55
N THR A 170 22.07 6.24 11.16
CA THR A 170 20.74 5.62 11.06
C THR A 170 20.30 5.34 9.61
N PRO A 171 20.40 6.28 8.65
CA PRO A 171 20.10 6.00 7.24
C PRO A 171 20.90 4.84 6.64
N GLY A 172 22.20 4.76 6.94
CA GLY A 172 23.08 3.67 6.46
C GLY A 172 22.68 2.32 7.04
N LEU A 173 22.36 2.26 8.34
CA LEU A 173 21.86 1.04 8.96
C LEU A 173 20.54 0.60 8.32
N MET A 174 19.55 1.50 8.25
CA MET A 174 18.25 1.16 7.68
C MET A 174 18.36 0.71 6.22
N ARG A 175 19.20 1.36 5.40
CA ARG A 175 19.44 1.01 4.00
C ARG A 175 19.94 -0.43 3.85
N CYS A 176 20.82 -0.88 4.74
CA CYS A 176 21.32 -2.24 4.74
C CYS A 176 20.20 -3.26 5.04
N HIS A 177 19.40 -2.98 6.08
CA HIS A 177 18.27 -3.82 6.45
C HIS A 177 17.19 -3.87 5.38
N TYR A 178 16.96 -2.77 4.67
CA TYR A 178 16.05 -2.75 3.53
C TYR A 178 16.53 -3.63 2.37
N GLY A 179 17.84 -3.70 2.14
CA GLY A 179 18.42 -4.66 1.18
C GLY A 179 18.06 -6.12 1.53
N LEU A 180 18.07 -6.48 2.82
CA LEU A 180 17.62 -7.80 3.29
C LEU A 180 16.13 -8.04 3.00
N TYR A 181 15.29 -7.02 3.22
CA TYR A 181 13.87 -7.06 2.88
C TYR A 181 13.63 -7.29 1.39
N LEU A 182 14.36 -6.59 0.52
CA LEU A 182 14.25 -6.75 -0.93
C LEU A 182 14.63 -8.16 -1.39
N ARG A 183 15.70 -8.73 -0.83
CA ARG A 183 16.13 -10.12 -1.07
C ARG A 183 15.03 -11.11 -0.64
N TRP A 184 14.39 -10.86 0.49
CA TRP A 184 13.25 -11.66 0.97
C TRP A 184 12.02 -11.53 0.06
N ARG A 185 11.65 -10.31 -0.37
CA ARG A 185 10.54 -10.06 -1.31
C ARG A 185 10.75 -10.82 -2.62
N LYS A 186 11.96 -10.78 -3.18
CA LYS A 186 12.30 -11.53 -4.39
C LYS A 186 12.18 -13.04 -4.21
N MET A 187 12.60 -13.58 -3.06
CA MET A 187 12.42 -14.99 -2.73
C MET A 187 10.92 -15.36 -2.74
N ARG A 188 10.08 -14.51 -2.11
CA ARG A 188 8.64 -14.75 -1.96
C ARG A 188 7.82 -14.56 -3.24
N LEU A 189 8.38 -13.96 -4.29
CA LEU A 189 7.77 -13.99 -5.64
C LEU A 189 7.48 -15.41 -6.15
N LYS A 190 8.19 -16.44 -5.64
CA LYS A 190 8.06 -17.82 -6.11
C LYS A 190 7.11 -18.68 -5.28
N ASP A 191 7.03 -18.43 -3.97
CA ASP A 191 6.44 -19.38 -3.03
C ASP A 191 5.62 -18.72 -1.91
N MET A 192 5.15 -17.49 -2.09
CA MET A 192 4.35 -16.78 -1.08
C MET A 192 3.11 -17.59 -0.64
N HIS A 193 2.38 -18.20 -1.57
CA HIS A 193 1.18 -19.01 -1.24
C HIS A 193 1.50 -20.29 -0.47
N ALA A 194 2.74 -20.78 -0.56
CA ALA A 194 3.18 -21.94 0.20
C ALA A 194 3.41 -21.60 1.68
N GLN A 195 3.60 -20.32 2.02
CA GLN A 195 3.95 -19.89 3.37
C GLN A 195 2.82 -20.15 4.37
N PRO A 196 3.13 -20.67 5.56
CA PRO A 196 2.14 -20.85 6.62
C PRO A 196 1.41 -19.55 7.00
N SER A 197 2.10 -18.41 7.01
CA SER A 197 1.49 -17.10 7.28
C SER A 197 0.48 -16.70 6.21
N PHE A 198 0.79 -16.89 4.92
CA PHE A 198 -0.18 -16.62 3.85
C PHE A 198 -1.45 -17.50 3.99
N LYS A 199 -1.28 -18.79 4.28
CA LYS A 199 -2.41 -19.69 4.54
C LYS A 199 -3.22 -19.29 5.78
N ALA A 200 -2.56 -18.80 6.82
CA ALA A 200 -3.21 -18.28 8.01
C ALA A 200 -4.01 -17.01 7.71
N ALA A 201 -3.45 -16.09 6.91
CA ALA A 201 -4.16 -14.91 6.41
C ALA A 201 -5.39 -15.34 5.61
N GLN A 202 -5.25 -16.26 4.65
CA GLN A 202 -6.36 -16.74 3.84
C GLN A 202 -7.51 -17.33 4.68
N ALA A 203 -7.18 -17.98 5.80
CA ALA A 203 -8.18 -18.59 6.68
C ALA A 203 -8.88 -17.57 7.60
N ARG A 204 -8.21 -16.51 8.05
CA ARG A 204 -8.72 -15.59 9.09
C ARG A 204 -8.99 -14.17 8.59
N TYR A 205 -8.20 -13.69 7.65
CA TYR A 205 -8.25 -12.36 7.03
C TYR A 205 -8.13 -12.49 5.50
N PRO A 206 -9.18 -12.97 4.81
CA PRO A 206 -9.12 -13.27 3.38
C PRO A 206 -8.80 -12.04 2.52
N GLN A 207 -9.25 -10.84 2.94
CA GLN A 207 -8.91 -9.57 2.30
C GLN A 207 -7.40 -9.32 2.35
N ASP A 208 -6.76 -9.49 3.51
CA ASP A 208 -5.31 -9.37 3.67
C ASP A 208 -4.54 -10.33 2.75
N ALA A 209 -5.02 -11.57 2.61
CA ALA A 209 -4.41 -12.54 1.71
C ALA A 209 -4.52 -12.11 0.23
N ALA A 210 -5.66 -11.55 -0.18
CA ALA A 210 -5.86 -11.00 -1.52
C ALA A 210 -4.98 -9.76 -1.76
N ASP A 211 -4.81 -8.91 -0.75
CA ASP A 211 -3.95 -7.74 -0.80
C ASP A 211 -2.46 -8.14 -0.92
N LEU A 212 -2.00 -9.12 -0.14
CA LEU A 212 -0.66 -9.69 -0.28
C LEU A 212 -0.45 -10.28 -1.68
N ASP A 213 -1.40 -11.07 -2.17
CA ASP A 213 -1.32 -11.72 -3.48
C ASP A 213 -1.22 -10.71 -4.63
N SER A 214 -2.17 -9.77 -4.67
CA SER A 214 -2.21 -8.73 -5.69
C SER A 214 -0.99 -7.81 -5.64
N ALA A 215 -0.50 -7.44 -4.45
CA ALA A 215 0.73 -6.66 -4.32
C ALA A 215 1.99 -7.43 -4.79
N ASN A 216 2.05 -8.74 -4.54
CA ASN A 216 3.14 -9.58 -5.02
C ASN A 216 3.11 -9.75 -6.55
N ALA A 217 1.92 -9.80 -7.14
CA ALA A 217 1.74 -9.77 -8.59
C ALA A 217 2.20 -8.43 -9.19
N GLU A 218 1.80 -7.30 -8.61
CA GLU A 218 2.24 -5.96 -9.03
C GLU A 218 3.77 -5.80 -8.95
N LEU A 219 4.41 -6.27 -7.87
CA LEU A 219 5.87 -6.28 -7.72
C LEU A 219 6.54 -7.11 -8.84
N LYS A 220 5.98 -8.26 -9.19
CA LYS A 220 6.50 -9.10 -10.28
C LYS A 220 6.42 -8.38 -11.63
N GLU A 221 5.32 -7.68 -11.88
CA GLU A 221 5.14 -6.90 -13.11
C GLU A 221 6.07 -5.70 -13.17
N GLU A 222 6.24 -4.99 -12.05
CA GLU A 222 7.20 -3.91 -11.94
C GLU A 222 8.62 -4.39 -12.26
N TRP A 223 9.03 -5.49 -11.64
CA TRP A 223 10.35 -6.06 -11.87
C TRP A 223 10.56 -6.44 -13.34
N ASN A 224 9.57 -7.10 -13.96
CA ASN A 224 9.63 -7.42 -15.39
C ASN A 224 9.70 -6.16 -16.25
N ASP A 225 8.99 -5.09 -15.90
CA ASP A 225 9.08 -3.83 -16.61
C ASP A 225 10.47 -3.20 -16.50
N LEU A 226 11.05 -3.15 -15.30
CA LEU A 226 12.38 -2.59 -15.07
C LEU A 226 13.46 -3.35 -15.83
N LEU A 227 13.36 -4.68 -15.95
CA LEU A 227 14.28 -5.46 -16.78
C LEU A 227 14.21 -5.09 -18.26
N GLU A 228 13.02 -4.83 -18.79
CA GLU A 228 12.85 -4.41 -20.18
C GLU A 228 13.29 -2.95 -20.39
N VAL A 229 13.03 -2.08 -19.42
CA VAL A 229 13.52 -0.68 -19.40
C VAL A 229 15.06 -0.66 -19.38
N GLU A 230 15.68 -1.54 -18.60
CA GLU A 230 17.13 -1.67 -18.51
C GLU A 230 17.74 -2.15 -19.84
N LYS A 231 17.14 -3.15 -20.49
CA LYS A 231 17.54 -3.59 -21.85
C LYS A 231 17.42 -2.47 -22.88
N ALA A 232 16.46 -1.57 -22.72
CA ALA A 232 16.23 -0.43 -23.61
C ALA A 232 17.14 0.78 -23.30
N GLY A 233 17.99 0.72 -22.28
CA GLY A 233 18.90 1.81 -21.91
C GLY A 233 18.26 2.91 -21.05
N GLY A 234 17.10 2.66 -20.45
CA GLY A 234 16.41 3.59 -19.53
C GLY A 234 14.94 3.85 -19.88
N PRO A 235 14.20 4.55 -19.00
CA PRO A 235 12.77 4.77 -19.18
C PRO A 235 12.49 5.78 -20.30
N THR A 236 11.42 5.55 -21.06
CA THR A 236 10.89 6.52 -22.02
C THR A 236 9.42 6.78 -21.73
N ILE A 237 8.97 8.04 -21.92
CA ILE A 237 7.55 8.38 -21.74
C ILE A 237 6.68 7.53 -22.65
N THR A 238 7.07 7.37 -23.92
CA THR A 238 6.29 6.63 -24.92
C THR A 238 5.99 5.21 -24.44
N ARG A 239 7.00 4.49 -23.93
CA ARG A 239 6.83 3.13 -23.39
C ARG A 239 5.87 3.10 -22.20
N TYR A 240 6.01 4.05 -21.27
CA TYR A 240 5.15 4.12 -20.09
C TYR A 240 3.71 4.50 -20.47
N VAL A 241 3.52 5.43 -21.41
CA VAL A 241 2.19 5.79 -21.93
C VAL A 241 1.55 4.58 -22.62
N GLU A 242 2.22 3.91 -23.55
CA GLU A 242 1.66 2.75 -24.26
C GLU A 242 1.32 1.58 -23.32
N LYS A 243 2.22 1.23 -22.40
CA LYS A 243 2.05 0.07 -21.52
C LYS A 243 1.01 0.29 -20.42
N PHE A 244 0.99 1.49 -19.81
CA PHE A 244 0.15 1.76 -18.65
C PHE A 244 -1.25 2.26 -19.03
N VAL A 245 -1.43 2.98 -20.14
CA VAL A 245 -2.77 3.40 -20.61
C VAL A 245 -3.63 2.18 -20.95
N THR A 246 -3.08 1.25 -21.72
CA THR A 246 -3.80 0.06 -22.17
C THR A 246 -4.21 -0.83 -20.99
N LYS A 247 -3.33 -0.98 -20.00
CA LYS A 247 -3.58 -1.79 -18.81
C LYS A 247 -4.52 -1.10 -17.81
N TRP A 248 -4.28 0.16 -17.46
CA TRP A 248 -5.09 0.90 -16.51
C TRP A 248 -6.54 1.11 -17.01
N ALA A 249 -6.73 1.42 -18.29
CA ALA A 249 -8.05 1.55 -18.89
C ALA A 249 -8.84 0.24 -18.85
N SER A 250 -8.16 -0.90 -18.95
CA SER A 250 -8.79 -2.23 -18.82
C SER A 250 -9.16 -2.59 -17.38
N GLU A 251 -8.45 -2.05 -16.38
CA GLU A 251 -8.61 -2.41 -14.97
C GLU A 251 -9.49 -1.43 -14.16
N ASN A 252 -9.67 -0.18 -14.64
CA ASN A 252 -10.37 0.88 -13.89
C ASN A 252 -11.40 1.66 -14.74
N PRO A 253 -12.40 0.98 -15.33
CA PRO A 253 -13.31 1.61 -16.30
C PRO A 253 -14.18 2.73 -15.72
N LYS A 254 -14.39 2.78 -14.39
CA LYS A 254 -15.23 3.80 -13.72
C LYS A 254 -14.42 4.96 -13.12
N THR A 255 -13.20 4.70 -12.63
CA THR A 255 -12.29 5.69 -12.03
C THR A 255 -11.75 6.68 -13.07
N ALA A 256 -11.73 6.28 -14.34
CA ALA A 256 -11.35 7.15 -15.45
C ALA A 256 -12.22 8.40 -15.61
N ALA A 257 -13.41 8.43 -15.02
CA ALA A 257 -14.34 9.55 -15.13
C ALA A 257 -14.22 10.63 -14.03
N VAL A 258 -13.47 10.39 -12.93
CA VAL A 258 -13.58 11.20 -11.69
C VAL A 258 -12.24 11.75 -11.17
N VAL A 259 -11.09 11.29 -11.66
CA VAL A 259 -9.79 11.76 -11.16
C VAL A 259 -9.43 13.13 -11.74
N SER A 260 -9.11 14.09 -10.87
CA SER A 260 -8.64 15.42 -11.27
C SER A 260 -7.34 15.33 -12.07
N THR A 261 -7.11 16.32 -12.93
CA THR A 261 -5.96 16.49 -13.85
C THR A 261 -4.57 16.46 -13.23
N SER A 262 -4.45 16.19 -11.93
CA SER A 262 -3.23 16.29 -11.12
C SER A 262 -2.64 14.93 -10.67
N LEU A 263 -3.41 13.83 -10.75
CA LEU A 263 -3.05 12.53 -10.14
C LEU A 263 -3.13 11.31 -11.07
N LEU A 264 -3.54 11.50 -12.32
CA LEU A 264 -3.30 10.54 -13.39
C LEU A 264 -1.98 10.91 -14.09
N PRO A 265 -1.22 9.96 -14.67
CA PRO A 265 -0.58 10.27 -15.94
C PRO A 265 -1.75 10.66 -16.86
N ALA A 266 -1.98 11.96 -17.02
CA ALA A 266 -3.03 12.49 -17.85
C ALA A 266 -2.87 11.83 -19.22
N ALA A 267 -3.73 10.87 -19.56
CA ALA A 267 -3.62 10.02 -20.75
C ALA A 267 -4.97 9.41 -21.12
N VAL A 268 -6.05 10.16 -20.87
CA VAL A 268 -7.37 9.87 -21.44
C VAL A 268 -7.64 10.90 -22.51
N ALA A 269 -7.12 10.66 -23.72
CA ALA A 269 -7.75 11.04 -24.99
C ALA A 269 -6.86 10.67 -26.19
N ALA A 270 -7.51 10.06 -27.19
CA ALA A 270 -7.25 10.13 -28.63
C ALA A 270 -5.93 9.56 -29.22
N GLU A 271 -6.11 8.41 -29.86
CA GLU A 271 -5.76 8.19 -31.26
C GLU A 271 -5.40 9.45 -32.10
N VAL A 272 -4.14 9.47 -32.59
CA VAL A 272 -3.61 10.05 -33.86
C VAL A 272 -3.32 11.58 -33.97
N PHE A 273 -2.21 11.87 -34.68
CA PHE A 273 -1.81 13.08 -35.44
C PHE A 273 -0.90 14.12 -34.75
N VAL A 274 0.43 14.01 -34.95
CA VAL A 274 1.39 15.01 -35.54
C VAL A 274 2.80 14.38 -35.55
N PRO A 275 3.48 14.19 -36.71
CA PRO A 275 4.85 13.70 -36.74
C PRO A 275 5.82 14.72 -36.11
N GLY A 276 6.58 14.30 -35.10
CA GLY A 276 7.64 15.11 -34.48
C GLY A 276 7.28 15.82 -33.18
N VAL A 277 6.02 15.77 -32.73
CA VAL A 277 5.58 16.23 -31.41
C VAL A 277 5.07 15.02 -30.64
N SER A 278 5.50 14.81 -29.39
CA SER A 278 5.01 13.66 -28.62
C SER A 278 3.49 13.79 -28.42
N ALA A 279 2.74 12.70 -28.60
CA ALA A 279 1.28 12.69 -28.40
C ALA A 279 0.89 13.28 -27.02
N ALA A 280 1.75 13.07 -26.02
CA ALA A 280 1.59 13.63 -24.67
C ALA A 280 1.71 15.17 -24.63
N THR A 281 2.54 15.80 -25.46
CA THR A 281 2.68 17.27 -25.51
C THR A 281 1.43 17.94 -26.06
N VAL A 282 0.83 17.34 -27.11
CA VAL A 282 -0.39 17.84 -27.75
C VAL A 282 -1.60 17.74 -26.81
N LEU A 283 -1.66 16.67 -26.01
CA LEU A 283 -2.79 16.40 -25.12
C LEU A 283 -2.70 17.09 -23.75
N PHE A 284 -1.49 17.30 -23.20
CA PHE A 284 -1.32 17.67 -21.78
C PHE A 284 -0.49 18.94 -21.52
N GLY A 285 0.11 19.53 -22.57
CA GLY A 285 0.99 20.68 -22.45
C GLY A 285 2.35 20.38 -21.79
N ASP A 286 3.35 21.22 -22.06
CA ASP A 286 4.76 20.97 -21.71
C ASP A 286 5.02 20.76 -20.20
N LYS A 287 4.25 21.42 -19.34
CA LYS A 287 4.44 21.32 -17.88
C LYS A 287 4.12 19.92 -17.35
N VAL A 288 3.07 19.30 -17.86
CA VAL A 288 2.65 17.95 -17.43
C VAL A 288 3.65 16.91 -17.93
N VAL A 289 4.10 17.04 -19.18
CA VAL A 289 5.13 16.15 -19.76
C VAL A 289 6.42 16.20 -18.93
N LYS A 290 6.89 17.39 -18.54
CA LYS A 290 8.08 17.54 -17.70
C LYS A 290 7.93 16.90 -16.32
N LEU A 291 6.74 17.03 -15.70
CA LEU A 291 6.46 16.40 -14.42
C LEU A 291 6.52 14.86 -14.52
N VAL A 292 5.89 14.29 -15.53
CA VAL A 292 5.92 12.83 -15.79
C VAL A 292 7.35 12.36 -16.07
N GLN A 293 8.12 13.10 -16.87
CA GLN A 293 9.55 12.79 -17.09
C GLN A 293 10.34 12.77 -15.79
N ALA A 294 10.16 13.78 -14.94
CA ALA A 294 10.86 13.87 -13.67
C ALA A 294 10.51 12.69 -12.74
N GLN A 295 9.23 12.32 -12.67
CA GLN A 295 8.77 11.19 -11.86
C GLN A 295 9.33 9.85 -12.36
N LEU A 296 9.34 9.63 -13.68
CA LEU A 296 9.92 8.41 -14.28
C LEU A 296 11.42 8.33 -14.05
N LYS A 297 12.11 9.47 -14.14
CA LYS A 297 13.55 9.56 -13.85
C LYS A 297 13.83 9.24 -12.38
N GLU A 298 13.08 9.82 -11.45
CA GLU A 298 13.22 9.54 -10.01
C GLU A 298 12.99 8.06 -9.72
N LYS A 299 11.92 7.46 -10.27
CA LYS A 299 11.67 6.02 -10.10
C LYS A 299 12.84 5.17 -10.62
N TRP A 300 13.39 5.53 -11.78
CA TRP A 300 14.53 4.83 -12.35
C TRP A 300 15.78 4.95 -11.47
N GLU A 301 16.07 6.13 -10.95
CA GLU A 301 17.17 6.35 -10.00
C GLU A 301 16.99 5.54 -8.71
N GLN A 302 15.76 5.48 -8.18
CA GLN A 302 15.42 4.67 -7.01
C GLN A 302 15.61 3.17 -7.26
N TRP A 303 15.27 2.67 -8.46
CA TRP A 303 15.56 1.29 -8.84
C TRP A 303 17.07 1.03 -8.84
N LEU A 304 17.84 1.90 -9.50
CA LEU A 304 19.30 1.75 -9.57
C LEU A 304 19.95 1.69 -8.19
N GLN A 305 19.45 2.48 -7.24
CA GLN A 305 19.92 2.49 -5.84
C GLN A 305 19.77 1.14 -5.16
N VAL A 306 18.72 0.36 -5.45
CA VAL A 306 18.40 -0.89 -4.76
C VAL A 306 18.64 -2.16 -5.59
N ARG A 307 18.98 -1.99 -6.88
CA ARG A 307 19.17 -3.06 -7.84
C ARG A 307 20.21 -4.09 -7.40
N SER A 308 21.31 -3.65 -6.78
CA SER A 308 22.36 -4.56 -6.29
C SER A 308 21.80 -5.52 -5.23
N ASP A 309 21.08 -5.02 -4.23
CA ASP A 309 20.45 -5.85 -3.20
C ASP A 309 19.40 -6.77 -3.77
N TRP A 310 18.54 -6.26 -4.66
CA TRP A 310 17.53 -7.08 -5.33
C TRP A 310 18.17 -8.25 -6.10
N ASN A 311 19.37 -8.09 -6.63
CA ASN A 311 20.07 -9.13 -7.37
C ASN A 311 20.89 -10.10 -6.53
N MET A 312 21.02 -9.86 -5.22
CA MET A 312 21.66 -10.81 -4.30
C MET A 312 20.75 -12.02 -4.01
N GLY A 313 21.35 -13.09 -3.48
CA GLY A 313 20.63 -14.30 -3.04
C GLY A 313 19.69 -14.02 -1.86
N PRO A 314 18.87 -14.99 -1.42
CA PRO A 314 17.96 -14.80 -0.28
C PRO A 314 18.73 -14.44 1.01
N PRO A 315 18.10 -13.74 1.97
CA PRO A 315 18.71 -13.48 3.28
C PRO A 315 18.74 -14.76 4.13
N GLU A 316 19.47 -14.71 5.23
CA GLU A 316 19.65 -15.83 6.14
C GLU A 316 18.29 -16.35 6.67
N PRO A 317 18.16 -17.66 6.97
CA PRO A 317 16.89 -18.25 7.39
C PRO A 317 16.26 -17.58 8.62
N ALA A 318 17.06 -17.13 9.59
CA ALA A 318 16.55 -16.45 10.78
C ALA A 318 15.95 -15.07 10.47
N ILE A 319 16.53 -14.36 9.49
CA ILE A 319 16.01 -13.07 9.02
C ILE A 319 14.69 -13.30 8.28
N SER A 320 14.70 -14.26 7.34
CA SER A 320 13.49 -14.66 6.62
C SER A 320 12.38 -15.11 7.56
N ALA A 321 12.69 -15.89 8.59
CA ALA A 321 11.71 -16.39 9.55
C ALA A 321 11.04 -15.26 10.37
N LEU A 322 11.77 -14.20 10.73
CA LEU A 322 11.15 -13.02 11.35
C LEU A 322 10.16 -12.38 10.36
N TYR A 323 10.60 -12.16 9.12
CA TYR A 323 9.78 -11.53 8.09
C TYR A 323 8.55 -12.36 7.72
N ASP A 324 8.67 -13.68 7.66
CA ASP A 324 7.58 -14.60 7.30
C ASP A 324 6.52 -14.71 8.38
N ASN A 325 6.87 -14.53 9.65
CA ASN A 325 5.94 -14.83 10.75
C ASN A 325 5.46 -13.58 11.51
N TYR A 326 6.18 -12.46 11.43
CA TYR A 326 5.93 -11.31 12.31
C TYR A 326 5.87 -9.95 11.60
N MET A 327 6.53 -9.80 10.45
CA MET A 327 6.57 -8.51 9.74
C MET A 327 5.42 -8.37 8.74
N HIS A 328 4.78 -7.21 8.75
CA HIS A 328 3.71 -6.87 7.83
C HIS A 328 4.24 -6.27 6.52
N ASP A 329 3.44 -6.34 5.47
CA ASP A 329 3.61 -5.64 4.21
C ASP A 329 2.66 -4.43 4.19
N SER A 330 3.19 -3.27 4.58
CA SER A 330 2.41 -2.05 4.64
C SER A 330 1.91 -1.58 3.27
N ARG A 331 2.63 -1.93 2.20
CA ARG A 331 2.24 -1.55 0.84
C ARG A 331 1.11 -2.40 0.30
N ALA A 332 1.06 -3.68 0.64
CA ALA A 332 -0.07 -4.55 0.29
C ALA A 332 -1.41 -3.99 0.81
N TRP A 333 -1.40 -3.48 2.03
CA TRP A 333 -2.61 -3.01 2.71
C TRP A 333 -2.97 -1.55 2.43
N PHE A 334 -2.00 -0.70 2.12
CA PHE A 334 -2.24 0.72 1.94
C PHE A 334 -2.96 1.04 0.63
N LYS A 335 -4.29 1.12 0.67
CA LYS A 335 -5.20 1.36 -0.46
C LYS A 335 -5.80 2.79 -0.45
N PRO A 336 -5.01 3.87 -0.61
CA PRO A 336 -5.52 5.25 -0.52
C PRO A 336 -6.47 5.67 -1.65
N LEU A 337 -6.55 4.88 -2.73
CA LEU A 337 -7.49 5.03 -3.86
C LEU A 337 -8.55 3.93 -3.86
N GLY A 338 -8.55 3.07 -2.83
CA GLY A 338 -9.53 2.02 -2.64
C GLY A 338 -10.76 2.51 -1.90
N ASP A 339 -11.63 1.56 -1.58
CA ASP A 339 -12.79 1.79 -0.72
C ASP A 339 -12.46 1.07 0.60
N ASP A 340 -12.95 1.58 1.73
CA ASP A 340 -12.95 0.79 2.95
C ASP A 340 -13.77 -0.50 2.73
N ASP A 341 -13.43 -1.58 3.43
CA ASP A 341 -14.01 -2.90 3.17
C ASP A 341 -15.54 -2.90 3.32
N ASP A 342 -16.08 -2.13 4.27
CA ASP A 342 -17.52 -1.98 4.45
C ASP A 342 -18.19 -1.23 3.29
N VAL A 343 -17.57 -0.17 2.78
CA VAL A 343 -18.02 0.59 1.61
C VAL A 343 -17.99 -0.29 0.35
N TRP A 344 -16.90 -1.03 0.15
CA TRP A 344 -16.75 -1.98 -0.95
C TRP A 344 -17.82 -3.07 -0.91
N ASN A 345 -18.02 -3.67 0.27
CA ASN A 345 -19.03 -4.72 0.46
C ASN A 345 -20.45 -4.18 0.30
N HIS A 346 -20.72 -2.99 0.84
CA HIS A 346 -22.01 -2.34 0.72
C HIS A 346 -22.38 -2.08 -0.74
N ARG A 347 -21.44 -1.57 -1.55
CA ARG A 347 -21.66 -1.30 -2.98
C ARG A 347 -22.08 -2.57 -3.72
N GLN A 348 -21.36 -3.68 -3.53
CA GLN A 348 -21.70 -4.95 -4.15
C GLN A 348 -23.09 -5.44 -3.74
N ILE A 349 -23.43 -5.33 -2.45
CA ILE A 349 -24.75 -5.70 -1.94
C ILE A 349 -25.85 -4.84 -2.56
N GLN A 350 -25.65 -3.52 -2.69
CA GLN A 350 -26.64 -2.65 -3.34
C GLN A 350 -26.84 -2.99 -4.81
N GLU A 351 -25.78 -3.36 -5.54
CA GLU A 351 -25.90 -3.83 -6.91
C GLU A 351 -26.73 -5.12 -7.01
N LEU A 352 -26.53 -6.07 -6.09
CA LEU A 352 -27.33 -7.29 -6.03
C LEU A 352 -28.80 -7.00 -5.68
N LYS A 353 -29.05 -6.09 -4.71
CA LYS A 353 -30.42 -5.65 -4.36
C LYS A 353 -31.11 -4.95 -5.54
N ALA A 354 -30.40 -4.11 -6.27
CA ALA A 354 -30.94 -3.44 -7.45
C ALA A 354 -31.34 -4.45 -8.54
N LYS A 355 -30.51 -5.47 -8.78
CA LYS A 355 -30.83 -6.59 -9.69
C LYS A 355 -32.08 -7.33 -9.23
N GLN A 356 -32.15 -7.71 -7.95
CA GLN A 356 -33.31 -8.40 -7.38
C GLN A 356 -34.60 -7.57 -7.49
N ALA A 357 -34.56 -6.29 -7.12
CA ALA A 357 -35.72 -5.40 -7.22
C ALA A 357 -36.17 -5.17 -8.67
N SER A 358 -35.23 -5.09 -9.62
CA SER A 358 -35.56 -5.01 -11.05
C SER A 358 -36.27 -6.26 -11.55
N PHE A 359 -35.83 -7.43 -11.09
CA PHE A 359 -36.43 -8.72 -11.39
C PHE A 359 -37.84 -8.83 -10.80
N GLU A 360 -38.04 -8.48 -9.53
CA GLU A 360 -39.35 -8.52 -8.89
C GLU A 360 -40.37 -7.62 -9.58
N ARG A 361 -39.97 -6.42 -10.01
CA ARG A 361 -40.81 -5.53 -10.83
C ARG A 361 -41.16 -6.16 -12.18
N ALA A 362 -40.18 -6.74 -12.86
CA ALA A 362 -40.39 -7.38 -14.16
C ALA A 362 -41.30 -8.61 -14.05
N HIS A 363 -41.11 -9.44 -13.02
CA HIS A 363 -41.90 -10.64 -12.74
C HIS A 363 -43.33 -10.27 -12.33
N ALA A 364 -43.52 -9.28 -11.45
CA ALA A 364 -44.85 -8.78 -11.10
C ALA A 364 -45.60 -8.21 -12.31
N ALA A 365 -44.90 -7.45 -13.18
CA ALA A 365 -45.48 -6.93 -14.42
C ALA A 365 -45.84 -8.05 -15.40
N TRP A 366 -44.99 -9.07 -15.54
CA TRP A 366 -45.27 -10.27 -16.34
C TRP A 366 -46.49 -11.02 -15.81
N LYS A 367 -46.54 -11.30 -14.49
CA LYS A 367 -47.65 -11.99 -13.84
C LYS A 367 -48.97 -11.26 -14.07
N LYS A 368 -48.99 -9.94 -13.90
CA LYS A 368 -50.17 -9.11 -14.17
C LYS A 368 -50.61 -9.19 -15.64
N ARG A 369 -49.68 -9.21 -16.60
CA ARG A 369 -50.02 -9.37 -18.03
C ARG A 369 -50.64 -10.73 -18.31
N VAL A 370 -50.05 -11.81 -17.78
CA VAL A 370 -50.53 -13.18 -17.94
C VAL A 370 -51.93 -13.35 -17.33
N GLU A 371 -52.14 -12.85 -16.11
CA GLU A 371 -53.45 -12.90 -15.43
C GLU A 371 -54.53 -12.09 -16.16
N MET A 372 -54.17 -10.96 -16.77
CA MET A 372 -55.10 -10.11 -17.52
C MET A 372 -55.26 -10.51 -18.99
N GLY A 373 -54.59 -11.57 -19.45
CA GLY A 373 -54.60 -12.00 -20.86
C GLY A 373 -54.07 -10.93 -21.82
N MET A 374 -53.21 -10.03 -21.36
CA MET A 374 -52.66 -8.94 -22.19
C MET A 374 -51.51 -9.45 -23.07
N PRO A 375 -51.39 -8.97 -24.32
CA PRO A 375 -50.29 -9.35 -25.20
C PRO A 375 -48.94 -8.81 -24.68
N SER A 376 -47.87 -9.55 -24.93
CA SER A 376 -46.51 -9.15 -24.55
C SER A 376 -46.01 -7.96 -25.38
N PRO A 377 -45.01 -7.19 -24.90
CA PRO A 377 -44.42 -6.09 -25.68
C PRO A 377 -43.91 -6.54 -27.06
N LEU A 378 -43.40 -7.77 -27.17
CA LEU A 378 -42.95 -8.35 -28.44
C LEU A 378 -44.13 -8.63 -29.37
N GLN A 379 -45.23 -9.19 -28.84
CA GLN A 379 -46.47 -9.43 -29.59
C GLN A 379 -47.08 -8.10 -30.08
N VAL A 380 -47.08 -7.06 -29.23
CA VAL A 380 -47.53 -5.72 -29.60
C VAL A 380 -46.64 -5.09 -30.66
N THR A 381 -45.31 -5.19 -30.53
CA THR A 381 -44.35 -4.62 -31.50
C THR A 381 -44.44 -5.32 -32.85
N GLN A 382 -44.60 -6.65 -32.87
CA GLN A 382 -44.80 -7.41 -34.10
C GLN A 382 -46.16 -7.08 -34.75
N ALA A 383 -47.21 -6.91 -33.96
CA ALA A 383 -48.51 -6.46 -34.47
C ALA A 383 -48.45 -5.02 -35.05
N MET A 384 -47.58 -4.15 -34.53
CA MET A 384 -47.39 -2.78 -35.04
C MET A 384 -46.37 -2.65 -36.20
N GLY A 385 -45.43 -3.59 -36.33
CA GLY A 385 -44.41 -3.58 -37.39
C GLY A 385 -44.88 -4.16 -38.74
N VAL A 386 -45.97 -4.93 -38.75
CA VAL A 386 -46.61 -5.42 -39.98
C VAL A 386 -47.57 -4.32 -40.45
N GLY A 387 -47.11 -3.49 -41.39
CA GLY A 387 -47.84 -2.33 -41.92
C GLY A 387 -49.09 -2.66 -42.74
N SER A 388 -50.04 -3.41 -42.20
CA SER A 388 -51.33 -3.66 -42.84
C SER A 388 -52.48 -3.42 -41.86
N THR A 389 -53.32 -2.47 -42.23
CA THR A 389 -54.70 -2.28 -41.77
C THR A 389 -55.43 -3.62 -41.56
N GLY A 390 -55.47 -4.10 -40.31
CA GLY A 390 -56.23 -5.28 -39.93
C GLY A 390 -55.65 -5.97 -38.70
N TRP A 391 -56.40 -5.99 -37.61
CA TRP A 391 -56.11 -6.80 -36.43
C TRP A 391 -56.24 -8.28 -36.81
N GLY A 392 -55.17 -8.88 -37.37
CA GLY A 392 -55.08 -10.32 -37.57
C GLY A 392 -55.04 -11.05 -36.22
N PRO A 393 -55.49 -12.32 -36.14
CA PRO A 393 -55.59 -13.02 -34.87
C PRO A 393 -54.19 -13.20 -34.26
N VAL A 394 -53.98 -12.59 -33.08
CA VAL A 394 -52.77 -12.72 -32.24
C VAL A 394 -52.59 -14.15 -31.70
N GLY A 395 -53.46 -15.08 -32.08
CA GLY A 395 -53.43 -16.50 -31.71
C GLY A 395 -52.40 -17.27 -32.52
N GLY A 396 -51.17 -17.32 -32.03
CA GLY A 396 -50.12 -18.16 -32.63
C GLY A 396 -48.71 -17.96 -32.08
N LEU A 397 -48.48 -16.88 -31.32
CA LEU A 397 -47.17 -16.65 -30.69
C LEU A 397 -47.07 -17.41 -29.36
N PRO A 398 -45.93 -18.07 -29.08
CA PRO A 398 -45.72 -18.76 -27.81
C PRO A 398 -45.84 -17.77 -26.64
N PRO A 399 -46.36 -18.22 -25.48
CA PRO A 399 -46.49 -17.36 -24.30
C PRO A 399 -45.12 -16.79 -23.89
N GLU A 400 -45.10 -15.53 -23.45
CA GLU A 400 -43.89 -14.87 -22.96
C GLU A 400 -43.28 -15.72 -21.83
N PRO A 401 -42.01 -16.16 -21.95
CA PRO A 401 -41.40 -17.02 -20.95
C PRO A 401 -41.32 -16.31 -19.60
N GLU A 402 -41.55 -17.06 -18.52
CA GLU A 402 -41.45 -16.52 -17.17
C GLU A 402 -40.04 -15.95 -16.91
N PRO A 403 -39.93 -14.69 -16.46
CA PRO A 403 -38.65 -14.12 -16.07
C PRO A 403 -37.98 -14.99 -15.01
N ARG A 404 -36.69 -15.28 -15.18
CA ARG A 404 -35.88 -16.00 -14.18
C ARG A 404 -35.09 -15.00 -13.33
N SER A 405 -34.83 -15.36 -12.07
CA SER A 405 -34.02 -14.53 -11.19
C SER A 405 -32.63 -14.33 -11.80
N PRO A 406 -32.09 -13.10 -11.81
CA PRO A 406 -30.75 -12.81 -12.29
C PRO A 406 -29.66 -13.18 -11.28
N LEU A 407 -30.04 -13.57 -10.06
CA LEU A 407 -29.12 -13.92 -8.99
C LEU A 407 -28.82 -15.42 -8.97
N THR A 408 -27.56 -15.77 -8.70
CA THR A 408 -27.20 -17.15 -8.36
C THR A 408 -27.74 -17.53 -6.98
N ALA A 409 -27.84 -18.82 -6.69
CA ALA A 409 -28.24 -19.30 -5.36
C ALA A 409 -27.36 -18.73 -4.24
N GLN A 410 -26.05 -18.59 -4.49
CA GLN A 410 -25.10 -18.00 -3.54
C GLN A 410 -25.36 -16.51 -3.32
N GLN A 411 -25.67 -15.75 -4.37
CA GLN A 411 -26.01 -14.32 -4.26
C GLN A 411 -27.33 -14.10 -3.52
N ALA A 412 -28.33 -14.95 -3.77
CA ALA A 412 -29.60 -14.90 -3.05
C ALA A 412 -29.43 -15.21 -1.55
N ASP A 413 -28.63 -16.23 -1.22
CA ASP A 413 -28.29 -16.56 0.17
C ASP A 413 -27.54 -15.42 0.86
N LEU A 414 -26.59 -14.79 0.16
CA LEU A 414 -25.84 -13.63 0.65
C LEU A 414 -26.76 -12.46 1.01
N LEU A 415 -27.68 -12.09 0.11
CA LEU A 415 -28.65 -11.03 0.40
C LEU A 415 -29.51 -11.37 1.61
N LYS A 416 -29.96 -12.63 1.73
CA LYS A 416 -30.75 -13.10 2.87
C LYS A 416 -29.97 -12.99 4.19
N ARG A 417 -28.70 -13.43 4.22
CA ARG A 417 -27.82 -13.31 5.39
C ARG A 417 -27.61 -11.85 5.78
N TYR A 418 -27.35 -10.99 4.81
CA TYR A 418 -27.19 -9.56 5.02
C TYR A 418 -28.45 -8.89 5.59
N ASP A 419 -29.62 -9.12 4.99
CA ASP A 419 -30.86 -8.52 5.44
C ASP A 419 -31.24 -8.98 6.86
N ALA A 420 -31.04 -10.26 7.16
CA ALA A 420 -31.25 -10.79 8.50
C ALA A 420 -30.28 -10.16 9.53
N ALA A 421 -29.00 -10.02 9.19
CA ALA A 421 -27.99 -9.42 10.06
C ALA A 421 -28.28 -7.93 10.32
N MET A 422 -28.62 -7.16 9.27
CA MET A 422 -28.99 -5.75 9.38
C MET A 422 -30.25 -5.55 10.22
N GLN A 423 -31.26 -6.42 10.04
CA GLN A 423 -32.48 -6.36 10.83
C GLN A 423 -32.21 -6.67 12.30
N SER A 424 -31.41 -7.71 12.59
CA SER A 424 -31.00 -8.06 13.95
C SER A 424 -30.22 -6.92 14.61
N ALA A 425 -29.25 -6.35 13.91
CA ALA A 425 -28.47 -5.21 14.38
C ALA A 425 -29.36 -3.99 14.71
N LYS A 426 -30.33 -3.68 13.83
CA LYS A 426 -31.29 -2.60 14.06
C LYS A 426 -32.16 -2.85 15.28
N GLN A 427 -32.61 -4.09 15.51
CA GLN A 427 -33.39 -4.47 16.69
C GLN A 427 -32.55 -4.34 17.98
N ALA A 428 -31.31 -4.82 17.97
CA ALA A 428 -30.40 -4.70 19.11
C ALA A 428 -30.10 -3.23 19.47
N ARG A 429 -29.86 -2.38 18.46
CA ARG A 429 -29.68 -0.93 18.66
C ARG A 429 -30.93 -0.27 19.22
N ALA A 430 -32.12 -0.64 18.71
CA ALA A 430 -33.39 -0.12 19.23
C ALA A 430 -33.62 -0.54 20.71
N ALA A 431 -33.13 -1.71 21.10
CA ALA A 431 -33.14 -2.19 22.49
C ALA A 431 -32.03 -1.58 23.37
N LYS A 432 -31.17 -0.70 22.82
CA LYS A 432 -30.00 -0.10 23.50
C LYS A 432 -29.03 -1.16 24.06
N ASP A 433 -28.88 -2.28 23.37
CA ASP A 433 -27.85 -3.27 23.70
C ASP A 433 -26.45 -2.65 23.51
N PRO A 434 -25.59 -2.62 24.55
CA PRO A 434 -24.24 -2.08 24.44
C PRO A 434 -23.35 -2.85 23.45
N ASN A 435 -23.72 -4.09 23.09
CA ASN A 435 -22.99 -4.93 22.14
C ASN A 435 -23.62 -4.93 20.74
N ALA A 436 -24.59 -4.06 20.47
CA ALA A 436 -25.25 -4.02 19.16
C ALA A 436 -24.24 -3.65 18.04
N PRO A 437 -24.12 -4.46 16.98
CA PRO A 437 -23.13 -4.22 15.93
C PRO A 437 -23.50 -2.98 15.11
N THR A 438 -22.48 -2.21 14.72
CA THR A 438 -22.61 -1.11 13.76
C THR A 438 -22.89 -1.65 12.35
N ASP A 439 -23.31 -0.79 11.42
CA ASP A 439 -23.48 -1.19 10.02
C ASP A 439 -22.15 -1.67 9.43
N SER A 440 -21.05 -0.99 9.76
CA SER A 440 -19.69 -1.37 9.36
C SER A 440 -19.35 -2.77 9.87
N ALA A 441 -19.60 -3.06 11.16
CA ALA A 441 -19.35 -4.37 11.74
C ALA A 441 -20.14 -5.50 11.07
N VAL A 442 -21.38 -5.23 10.62
CA VAL A 442 -22.17 -6.19 9.83
C VAL A 442 -21.58 -6.38 8.43
N LEU A 443 -21.14 -5.29 7.79
CA LEU A 443 -20.56 -5.28 6.45
C LEU A 443 -19.14 -5.85 6.41
N THR A 444 -18.46 -6.02 7.53
CA THR A 444 -17.14 -6.65 7.61
C THR A 444 -17.18 -8.04 8.26
N ASP A 445 -18.35 -8.54 8.69
CA ASP A 445 -18.48 -9.90 9.23
C ASP A 445 -18.41 -10.94 8.09
N PRO A 446 -17.40 -11.82 8.05
CA PRO A 446 -17.28 -12.85 7.02
C PRO A 446 -18.48 -13.81 6.95
N LYS A 447 -19.22 -13.99 8.04
CA LYS A 447 -20.46 -14.80 8.06
C LYS A 447 -21.59 -14.12 7.30
N VAL A 448 -21.54 -12.81 7.11
CA VAL A 448 -22.52 -12.01 6.38
C VAL A 448 -22.05 -11.78 4.95
N THR A 449 -20.80 -11.36 4.77
CA THR A 449 -20.28 -10.93 3.46
C THR A 449 -19.50 -11.99 2.71
N GLY A 450 -19.33 -13.19 3.29
CA GLY A 450 -18.73 -14.33 2.62
C GLY A 450 -19.37 -14.59 1.26
N GLY A 451 -18.56 -14.60 0.20
CA GLY A 451 -18.98 -14.73 -1.20
C GLY A 451 -18.94 -13.42 -2.01
N LEU A 452 -18.74 -12.26 -1.37
CA LEU A 452 -18.40 -11.03 -2.08
C LEU A 452 -17.00 -11.08 -2.68
N ALA A 453 -16.78 -10.34 -3.76
CA ALA A 453 -15.45 -10.18 -4.32
C ALA A 453 -14.60 -9.34 -3.35
N LEU A 454 -13.36 -9.78 -3.14
CA LEU A 454 -12.37 -9.02 -2.37
C LEU A 454 -11.82 -7.88 -3.23
N GLN A 455 -11.45 -6.77 -2.59
CA GLN A 455 -10.87 -5.64 -3.29
C GLN A 455 -9.39 -5.91 -3.54
N THR A 456 -8.94 -5.92 -4.79
CA THR A 456 -7.54 -6.20 -5.15
C THR A 456 -6.80 -4.99 -5.71
N SER A 457 -7.43 -3.82 -5.72
CA SER A 457 -6.91 -2.56 -6.27
C SER A 457 -7.06 -1.41 -5.28
N GLY A 458 -6.63 -0.21 -5.67
CA GLY A 458 -6.71 1.00 -4.83
C GLY A 458 -5.42 1.38 -4.11
N ARG A 459 -4.35 0.58 -4.26
CA ARG A 459 -2.99 0.94 -3.81
C ARG A 459 -2.43 2.13 -4.59
N GLU A 460 -1.35 2.71 -4.05
CA GLU A 460 -0.46 3.57 -4.82
C GLU A 460 -0.04 2.85 -6.12
N PHE A 461 -0.08 3.56 -7.25
CA PHE A 461 0.29 3.00 -8.54
C PHE A 461 1.73 2.48 -8.54
N TYR A 462 1.93 1.16 -8.60
CA TYR A 462 3.26 0.55 -8.64
C TYR A 462 4.12 1.01 -9.83
N PHE A 463 3.47 1.48 -10.90
CA PHE A 463 4.16 1.98 -12.08
C PHE A 463 4.75 3.38 -11.90
N LEU A 464 4.22 4.20 -10.98
CA LEU A 464 4.78 5.51 -10.60
C LEU A 464 5.55 5.45 -9.28
N TRP A 465 4.98 4.79 -8.28
CA TRP A 465 5.56 4.60 -6.95
C TRP A 465 5.82 3.12 -6.76
N GLY A 466 6.97 2.66 -7.21
CA GLY A 466 7.34 1.25 -7.19
C GLY A 466 7.40 0.60 -5.81
N PHE A 467 7.44 -0.73 -5.79
CA PHE A 467 7.94 -1.52 -4.67
C PHE A 467 9.47 -1.48 -4.61
N LEU A 468 10.14 -1.38 -5.78
CA LEU A 468 11.59 -1.47 -5.93
C LEU A 468 12.28 -0.12 -5.77
N ARG A 469 12.10 0.49 -4.59
CA ARG A 469 12.62 1.81 -4.23
C ARG A 469 12.99 1.88 -2.76
N TRP A 470 13.83 2.83 -2.38
CA TRP A 470 14.15 3.17 -0.99
C TRP A 470 13.17 4.20 -0.42
N ARG A 471 12.95 4.17 0.91
CA ARG A 471 12.14 5.15 1.63
C ARG A 471 12.81 6.52 1.55
N THR A 472 12.03 7.57 1.33
CA THR A 472 12.54 8.94 1.48
C THR A 472 12.82 9.21 2.96
N VAL A 473 14.05 9.63 3.28
CA VAL A 473 14.49 9.95 4.64
C VAL A 473 14.92 11.41 4.68
N PHE A 474 14.53 12.12 5.72
CA PHE A 474 14.95 13.48 6.02
C PHE A 474 15.83 13.48 7.26
N VAL A 475 17.02 14.07 7.17
CA VAL A 475 17.91 14.30 8.30
C VAL A 475 17.93 15.80 8.54
N ASN A 476 17.44 16.24 9.71
CA ASN A 476 17.36 17.66 10.04
C ASN A 476 16.63 18.47 8.95
N GLY A 477 15.49 17.97 8.49
CA GLY A 477 14.64 18.60 7.46
C GLY A 477 15.26 18.68 6.06
N VAL A 478 16.38 18.00 5.82
CA VAL A 478 17.01 17.89 4.49
C VAL A 478 16.87 16.46 4.02
N ARG A 479 16.37 16.28 2.78
CA ARG A 479 16.28 14.95 2.16
C ARG A 479 17.68 14.33 2.12
N TRP A 480 17.82 13.16 2.73
CA TRP A 480 19.01 12.34 2.66
C TRP A 480 18.96 11.56 1.35
N ASP A 481 19.72 12.02 0.36
CA ASP A 481 19.91 11.29 -0.88
C ASP A 481 21.15 10.40 -0.74
N GLN A 482 20.99 9.12 -1.11
CA GLN A 482 22.10 8.19 -1.12
C GLN A 482 23.19 8.69 -2.09
N PRO A 483 24.49 8.65 -1.71
CA PRO A 483 25.56 8.80 -2.69
C PRO A 483 25.37 7.78 -3.80
N ARG A 484 25.26 8.23 -5.06
CA ARG A 484 25.09 7.34 -6.21
C ARG A 484 26.26 6.34 -6.24
N VAL A 485 25.96 5.07 -6.01
CA VAL A 485 26.91 3.97 -6.21
C VAL A 485 26.94 3.67 -7.71
N PRO A 486 28.06 3.92 -8.42
CA PRO A 486 28.14 3.62 -9.84
C PRO A 486 27.96 2.11 -10.04
N THR A 487 27.26 1.74 -11.11
CA THR A 487 27.12 0.31 -11.44
C THR A 487 28.46 -0.29 -11.83
N VAL A 488 28.66 -1.61 -11.69
CA VAL A 488 29.91 -2.27 -12.15
C VAL A 488 30.20 -1.94 -13.63
N GLN A 489 29.17 -1.81 -14.47
CA GLN A 489 29.33 -1.39 -15.86
C GLN A 489 29.78 0.07 -15.99
N GLU A 490 29.19 0.98 -15.21
CA GLU A 490 29.61 2.40 -15.14
C GLU A 490 31.00 2.56 -14.51
N GLU A 491 31.39 1.71 -13.57
CA GLU A 491 32.74 1.66 -13.00
C GLU A 491 33.73 1.16 -14.06
N MET A 492 33.37 0.13 -14.82
CA MET A 492 34.19 -0.37 -15.94
C MET A 492 34.30 0.67 -17.06
N GLU A 493 33.23 1.37 -17.42
CA GLU A 493 33.26 2.47 -18.38
C GLU A 493 34.01 3.69 -17.86
N GLY A 494 33.83 4.03 -16.58
CA GLY A 494 34.56 5.07 -15.89
C GLY A 494 36.06 4.79 -15.88
N MET A 495 36.46 3.59 -15.48
CA MET A 495 37.86 3.11 -15.55
C MET A 495 38.39 3.15 -16.98
N ARG A 496 37.59 2.72 -17.97
CA ARG A 496 37.97 2.77 -19.38
C ARG A 496 38.21 4.21 -19.85
N MET A 497 37.31 5.14 -19.53
CA MET A 497 37.47 6.57 -19.84
C MET A 497 38.67 7.19 -19.12
N GLN A 498 38.95 6.78 -17.89
CA GLN A 498 40.07 7.27 -17.10
C GLN A 498 41.41 6.78 -17.67
N MET A 499 41.49 5.50 -18.08
CA MET A 499 42.63 4.96 -18.81
C MET A 499 42.83 5.68 -20.15
N GLN A 500 41.75 5.97 -20.88
CA GLN A 500 41.83 6.66 -22.16
C GLN A 500 42.34 8.10 -22.01
N ARG A 501 41.89 8.84 -20.97
CA ARG A 501 42.45 10.17 -20.64
C ARG A 501 43.92 10.11 -20.21
N GLN A 502 44.33 9.08 -19.46
CA GLN A 502 45.75 8.91 -19.10
C GLN A 502 46.63 8.60 -20.31
N VAL A 503 46.13 7.83 -21.27
CA VAL A 503 46.81 7.57 -22.56
C VAL A 503 46.91 8.85 -23.38
N ASP A 504 45.85 9.64 -23.49
CA ASP A 504 45.87 10.94 -24.19
C ASP A 504 46.84 11.94 -23.54
N MET A 505 46.87 12.04 -22.21
CA MET A 505 47.83 12.92 -21.52
C MET A 505 49.28 12.46 -21.68
N LYS A 506 49.55 11.15 -21.72
CA LYS A 506 50.89 10.62 -22.06
C LYS A 506 51.25 10.87 -23.51
N GLY A 507 50.29 10.77 -24.43
CA GLY A 507 50.47 11.08 -25.85
C GLY A 507 50.81 12.57 -26.10
N ILE A 508 50.19 13.47 -25.33
CA ILE A 508 50.53 14.90 -25.34
C ILE A 508 51.92 15.14 -24.74
N GLY A 509 52.29 14.45 -23.65
CA GLY A 509 53.62 14.56 -23.04
C GLY A 509 54.79 14.12 -23.95
N VAL A 510 54.54 13.19 -24.89
CA VAL A 510 55.53 12.73 -25.88
C VAL A 510 55.68 13.71 -27.06
N LEU A 511 54.73 14.62 -27.28
CA LEU A 511 54.82 15.69 -28.28
C LEU A 511 55.59 16.94 -27.77
N PHE A 512 55.92 16.99 -26.48
CA PHE A 512 56.63 18.11 -25.83
C PHE A 512 58.03 17.72 -25.28
N GLN A 513 58.58 16.58 -25.68
CA GLN A 513 60.00 16.22 -25.56
C GLN A 513 60.61 16.17 -26.95
#